data_AF-A0A7W0X916-F1
#
_entry.id   AF-A0A7W0X916-F1
#
_cell.length_a   1.000
_cell.length_b   1.000
_cell.length_c   1.000
_cell.angle_alpha   90.00
_cell.angle_beta   90.00
_cell.angle_gamma   90.00
#
_symmetry.space_group_name_H-M   'P 1'
#
loop_
_entity.id
_entity.type
_entity.pdbx_description
1 polymer ?
#
loop_
_entity_poly.entity_id
_entity_poly.type
_entity_poly.pdbx_seq_one_letter_code
_entity_poly.pdbx_strand_id
1 'polypeptide(L)'
;MIERVGSEGGNVRAKGAVDVRAHLLQPRMAGDRRMDYLRSLFGAFCPDEDEVEARCMLAFSLLIGNHFIAADHGARSRADVLDLTLRRLGAR
;
A
#
# COMPACT_ATOMS: atom_id res chain seq x y z
N MET A 1 -0.15 32.88 -59.20
CA MET A 1 -0.01 33.90 -58.15
C MET A 1 -1.39 34.36 -57.71
N ILE A 2 -1.96 33.71 -56.69
CA ILE A 2 -2.90 34.28 -55.71
C ILE A 2 -2.71 33.42 -54.44
N GLU A 3 -2.14 34.00 -53.40
CA GLU A 3 -2.07 33.41 -52.06
C GLU A 3 -3.44 33.50 -51.40
N ARG A 4 -3.85 32.42 -50.70
CA ARG A 4 -4.72 32.55 -49.53
C ARG A 4 -4.13 31.74 -48.39
N VAL A 5 -3.58 32.50 -47.45
CA VAL A 5 -3.22 32.13 -46.09
C VAL A 5 -4.48 31.88 -45.28
N GLY A 6 -4.40 30.89 -44.37
CA GLY A 6 -5.15 30.90 -43.12
C GLY A 6 -6.27 29.88 -43.00
N SER A 7 -5.95 28.73 -42.41
CA SER A 7 -6.87 28.14 -41.44
C SER A 7 -6.06 27.52 -40.32
N GLU A 8 -5.98 28.26 -39.23
CA GLU A 8 -5.53 27.84 -37.92
C GLU A 8 -6.36 26.64 -37.46
N GLY A 9 -5.84 25.44 -37.69
CA GLY A 9 -6.28 24.24 -36.97
C GLY A 9 -5.70 24.25 -35.57
N GLY A 10 -6.23 25.12 -34.71
CA GLY A 10 -5.98 25.06 -33.27
C GLY A 10 -6.42 23.70 -32.74
N ASN A 11 -5.46 22.79 -32.51
CA ASN A 11 -5.72 21.55 -31.79
C ASN A 11 -5.79 21.87 -30.30
N VAL A 12 -6.96 22.39 -29.90
CA VAL A 12 -7.37 22.49 -28.51
C VAL A 12 -7.60 21.07 -28.00
N ARG A 13 -6.68 20.63 -27.13
CA ARG A 13 -6.99 19.83 -25.94
C ARG A 13 -7.63 18.46 -26.21
N ALA A 14 -6.80 17.50 -26.61
CA ALA A 14 -6.91 16.17 -26.03
C ALA A 14 -6.00 16.11 -24.80
N LYS A 15 -6.51 16.57 -23.64
CA LYS A 15 -5.93 16.24 -22.33
C LYS A 15 -6.21 14.75 -22.14
N GLY A 16 -5.35 13.95 -22.78
CA GLY A 16 -5.47 12.50 -22.86
C GLY A 16 -5.65 11.93 -21.47
N ALA A 17 -6.69 11.12 -21.36
CA ALA A 17 -6.94 10.09 -20.37
C ALA A 17 -5.95 10.09 -19.19
N VAL A 18 -6.43 10.50 -18.02
CA VAL A 18 -5.81 10.08 -16.77
C VAL A 18 -5.84 8.56 -16.81
N ASP A 19 -4.68 7.95 -17.02
CA ASP A 19 -4.52 6.52 -17.03
C ASP A 19 -4.96 6.01 -15.66
N VAL A 20 -6.18 5.48 -15.59
CA VAL A 20 -6.79 4.93 -14.37
C VAL A 20 -5.94 3.77 -13.84
N ARG A 21 -5.06 3.19 -14.67
CA ARG A 21 -4.10 2.15 -14.25
C ARG A 21 -2.93 2.70 -13.44
N ALA A 22 -2.57 3.98 -13.58
CA ALA A 22 -1.47 4.62 -12.86
C ALA A 22 -1.85 5.12 -11.45
N HIS A 23 -3.14 5.34 -11.15
CA HIS A 23 -3.60 5.75 -9.81
C HIS A 23 -3.59 4.62 -8.78
N LEU A 24 -3.58 3.35 -9.24
CA LEU A 24 -3.61 2.17 -8.36
C LEU A 24 -2.23 1.67 -7.92
N LEU A 25 -1.15 2.23 -8.47
CA LEU A 25 0.25 1.84 -8.21
C LEU A 25 1.00 2.73 -7.22
N GLN A 26 0.32 3.69 -6.57
CA GLN A 26 0.98 4.59 -5.62
C GLN A 26 1.17 3.91 -4.25
N PRO A 27 2.41 3.73 -3.74
CA PRO A 27 2.67 3.07 -2.46
C PRO A 27 1.97 3.75 -1.27
N ARG A 28 1.81 5.08 -1.33
CA ARG A 28 1.08 5.85 -0.31
C ARG A 28 -0.40 5.46 -0.22
N MET A 29 -1.15 5.55 -1.32
CA MET A 29 -2.59 5.22 -1.35
C MET A 29 -2.84 3.74 -1.05
N ALA A 30 -1.93 2.88 -1.50
CA ALA A 30 -2.01 1.45 -1.24
C ALA A 30 -1.61 1.09 0.20
N GLY A 31 -0.78 1.92 0.84
CA GLY A 31 -0.45 1.87 2.26
C GLY A 31 -1.60 2.37 3.13
N ASP A 32 -2.17 3.53 2.80
CA ASP A 32 -3.30 4.14 3.52
C ASP A 32 -4.48 3.16 3.61
N ARG A 33 -4.88 2.57 2.47
CA ARG A 33 -5.96 1.55 2.47
C ARG A 33 -5.64 0.29 3.28
N ARG A 34 -4.37 -0.14 3.30
CA ARG A 34 -3.97 -1.31 4.11
C ARG A 34 -3.93 -0.98 5.59
N MET A 35 -3.51 0.23 5.95
CA MET A 35 -3.52 0.72 7.33
C MET A 35 -4.95 0.87 7.84
N ASP A 36 -5.88 1.40 7.05
CA ASP A 36 -7.29 1.51 7.44
C ASP A 36 -7.93 0.15 7.71
N TYR A 37 -7.61 -0.86 6.90
CA TYR A 37 -8.03 -2.23 7.15
C TYR A 37 -7.45 -2.79 8.45
N LEU A 38 -6.15 -2.57 8.71
CA LEU A 38 -5.50 -3.03 9.94
C LEU A 38 -6.10 -2.35 11.17
N ARG A 39 -6.40 -1.05 11.11
CA ARG A 39 -7.08 -0.32 12.20
C ARG A 39 -8.46 -0.89 12.49
N SER A 40 -9.24 -1.17 11.45
CA SER A 40 -10.54 -1.83 11.61
C SER A 40 -10.42 -3.22 12.23
N LEU A 41 -9.38 -3.97 11.88
CA LEU A 41 -9.16 -5.33 12.38
C LEU A 41 -8.71 -5.33 13.85
N PHE A 42 -7.70 -4.53 14.19
CA PHE A 42 -7.16 -4.45 15.55
C PHE A 42 -8.12 -3.72 16.50
N GLY A 43 -8.80 -2.67 16.03
CA GLY A 43 -9.79 -1.94 16.83
C GLY A 43 -11.02 -2.77 17.23
N ALA A 44 -11.25 -3.93 16.59
CA ALA A 44 -12.33 -4.83 16.98
C ALA A 44 -12.09 -5.53 18.33
N PHE A 45 -10.84 -5.63 18.79
CA PHE A 45 -10.49 -6.36 20.02
C PHE A 45 -9.49 -5.63 20.93
N CYS A 46 -8.89 -4.54 20.47
CA CYS A 46 -8.02 -3.69 21.26
C CYS A 46 -8.70 -2.33 21.52
N PRO A 47 -9.02 -1.99 22.78
CA PRO A 47 -9.68 -0.73 23.13
C PRO A 47 -8.71 0.47 23.22
N ASP A 48 -7.39 0.23 23.21
CA ASP A 48 -6.36 1.26 23.26
C ASP A 48 -5.95 1.65 21.82
N GLU A 49 -6.30 2.87 21.42
CA GLU A 49 -6.02 3.39 20.08
C GLU A 49 -4.52 3.46 19.77
N ASP A 50 -3.68 3.76 20.77
CA ASP A 50 -2.23 3.82 20.60
C ASP A 50 -1.66 2.41 20.35
N GLU A 51 -2.20 1.42 21.05
CA GLU A 51 -1.82 0.02 20.89
C GLU A 51 -2.31 -0.56 19.53
N VAL A 52 -3.47 -0.11 19.04
CA VAL A 52 -3.96 -0.41 17.69
C VAL A 52 -2.99 0.10 16.63
N GLU A 53 -2.59 1.36 16.69
CA GLU A 53 -1.70 1.95 15.69
C GLU A 53 -0.31 1.29 15.71
N ALA A 54 0.23 0.99 16.91
CA ALA A 54 1.48 0.27 17.06
C ALA A 54 1.43 -1.13 16.40
N ARG A 55 0.33 -1.87 16.59
CA ARG A 55 0.12 -3.18 15.94
C ARG A 55 -0.02 -3.04 14.42
N CYS A 56 -0.72 -2.01 13.94
CA CYS A 56 -0.85 -1.74 12.50
C CYS A 56 0.53 -1.52 11.87
N MET A 57 1.35 -0.67 12.48
CA MET A 57 2.70 -0.38 12.01
C MET A 57 3.59 -1.63 11.99
N LEU A 58 3.59 -2.42 13.07
CA LEU A 58 4.37 -3.66 13.14
C LEU A 58 3.91 -4.70 12.10
N ALA A 59 2.60 -4.90 11.95
CA ALA A 59 2.06 -5.83 10.97
C ALA A 59 2.38 -5.40 9.53
N PHE A 60 2.24 -4.11 9.22
CA PHE A 60 2.51 -3.57 7.90
C PHE A 60 4.01 -3.59 7.55
N SER A 61 4.88 -3.23 8.50
CA SER A 61 6.33 -3.37 8.35
C SER A 61 6.76 -4.82 8.17
N LEU A 62 6.15 -5.78 8.86
CA LEU A 62 6.45 -7.20 8.67
C LEU A 62 6.01 -7.69 7.29
N LEU A 63 4.82 -7.29 6.82
CA LEU A 63 4.28 -7.68 5.51
C LEU A 63 5.22 -7.25 4.37
N ILE A 64 5.78 -6.04 4.45
CA ILE A 64 6.73 -5.52 3.45
C ILE A 64 8.13 -6.07 3.70
N GLY A 65 8.58 -6.04 4.95
CA GLY A 65 9.96 -6.30 5.36
C GLY A 65 10.36 -7.77 5.33
N ASN A 66 9.42 -8.71 5.50
CA ASN A 66 9.73 -10.14 5.57
C ASN A 66 10.54 -10.65 4.36
N HIS A 67 10.30 -10.12 3.16
CA HIS A 67 11.02 -10.50 1.94
C HIS A 67 12.49 -10.03 1.92
N PHE A 68 12.83 -9.03 2.74
CA PHE A 68 14.17 -8.46 2.81
C PHE A 68 14.99 -8.99 3.98
N ILE A 69 14.35 -9.69 4.94
CA ILE A 69 15.01 -10.25 6.11
C ILE A 69 15.66 -11.59 5.73
N ALA A 70 16.94 -11.57 5.37
CA ALA A 70 17.76 -12.78 5.20
C ALA A 70 18.34 -13.24 6.56
N ALA A 71 17.46 -13.53 7.52
CA ALA A 71 17.85 -14.07 8.83
C ALA A 71 17.70 -15.59 8.85
N ASP A 72 18.68 -16.26 9.46
CA ASP A 72 18.49 -17.62 9.96
C ASP A 72 17.62 -17.56 11.22
N HIS A 73 16.68 -18.49 11.33
CA HIS A 73 15.74 -18.62 12.45
C HIS A 73 16.05 -19.85 13.32
N GLY A 74 17.24 -20.45 13.14
CA GLY A 74 17.75 -21.55 13.93
C GLY A 74 16.86 -22.79 13.81
N ALA A 75 16.32 -23.26 14.92
CA ALA A 75 15.43 -24.44 14.94
C ALA A 75 14.03 -24.18 14.36
N ARG A 76 13.67 -22.94 14.04
CA ARG A 76 12.35 -22.58 13.49
C ARG A 76 12.44 -22.25 12.01
N SER A 77 11.42 -22.62 11.25
CA SER A 77 11.29 -22.12 9.89
C SER A 77 10.83 -20.66 9.91
N ARG A 78 11.07 -19.94 8.80
CA ARG A 78 10.52 -18.60 8.59
C ARG A 78 8.99 -18.56 8.73
N ALA A 79 8.31 -19.59 8.23
CA ALA A 79 6.85 -19.69 8.32
C ALA A 79 6.39 -19.76 9.79
N ASP A 80 7.10 -20.51 10.63
CA ASP A 80 6.79 -20.61 12.07
C ASP A 80 6.97 -19.27 12.78
N VAL A 81 8.03 -18.54 12.43
CA VAL A 81 8.31 -17.21 13.01
C VAL A 81 7.26 -16.19 12.57
N LEU A 82 6.84 -16.22 11.32
CA LEU A 82 5.76 -15.37 10.81
C LEU A 82 4.44 -15.66 11.51
N ASP A 83 4.07 -16.93 11.62
CA ASP A 83 2.84 -17.32 12.30
C ASP A 83 2.85 -16.91 13.79
N LEU A 84 3.96 -17.15 14.48
CA LEU A 84 4.12 -16.72 15.87
C LEU A 84 3.98 -15.21 16.00
N THR A 85 4.56 -14.44 15.08
CA THR A 85 4.50 -12.98 15.10
C THR A 85 3.07 -12.48 14.88
N LEU A 86 2.36 -13.04 13.89
CA LEU A 86 0.97 -12.67 13.61
C LEU A 86 0.04 -12.98 14.78
N ARG A 87 0.21 -14.13 15.44
CA ARG A 87 -0.54 -14.46 16.67
C ARG A 87 -0.27 -13.46 17.80
N ARG A 88 0.99 -13.03 17.98
CA ARG A 88 1.35 -12.05 19.01
C ARG A 88 0.78 -10.66 18.73
N LEU A 89 0.62 -10.31 17.46
CA LEU A 89 -0.04 -9.07 17.06
C LEU A 89 -1.57 -9.16 17.20
N GLY A 90 -2.15 -10.36 17.30
CA GLY A 90 -3.61 -10.56 17.26
C GLY A 90 -4.17 -10.51 15.84
N ALA A 91 -3.33 -10.61 14.81
CA ALA A 91 -3.73 -10.50 13.40
C ALA A 91 -4.25 -11.83 12.82
N ARG A 92 -4.52 -12.83 13.67
CA ARG A 92 -4.91 -14.19 13.30
C ARG A 92 -5.96 -14.73 14.25
#